data_AF-D2V7D6-F1
#
_entry.id   AF-D2V7D6-F1
#
_cell.length_a   1.000
_cell.length_b   1.000
_cell.length_c   1.000
_cell.angle_alpha   90.00
_cell.angle_beta   90.00
_cell.angle_gamma   90.00
#
_symmetry.space_group_name_H-M   'P 1'
#
loop_
_entity.id
_entity.type
_entity.pdbx_description
1 polymer ?
#
loop_
_entity_poly.entity_id
_entity_poly.type
_entity_poly.pdbx_seq_one_letter_code
_entity_poly.pdbx_strand_id
1 'polypeptide(L)'
;MSSTQQSLSTLRTQRILGHLFPSNNNNNINHAHMMLNSSRPICCNDDVILVMNQTSKDDNDHVLSQYNPDNHCLCITLNRPKSFNALSLSMIRSLRRILEQALSDTKVHFVILQSASDKAFCAGGDIKDLRRGFEYAQQFFTEEFSLNYYIHEFCKVKPIVSMLNGITMGGGVGISIYTNLRVANRKRFQFAMPEVFIGIYPDIGASFFLTRACSSIGIARYIGLTGAKLGATDSLFSKLVTNVIDNEEVFYELRRDLFEKFIPTENESNLEKQLEKFIQIYEKKGNTVLNSTLGQVDRFRRVIDYCFGEAQSVKEIISNLKWYKEHHPCRSQSDNEFIDSILELFSKRASPTSLVVTFEALERGRKASSLKQVLDLDKLLCTKLVGQHDFVEGVRAVLVDKDQKPKFKPATLDELNVHQVIKEIFD
;
A
#
# COMPACT_ATOMS: atom_id res chain seq x y z
N MET A 1 -17.18 -63.13 -17.00
CA MET A 1 -18.07 -64.20 -17.49
C MET A 1 -19.14 -64.43 -16.44
N SER A 2 -20.37 -64.66 -16.93
CA SER A 2 -21.68 -64.73 -16.25
C SER A 2 -22.16 -63.46 -15.51
N SER A 3 -22.89 -62.53 -16.16
CA SER A 3 -24.27 -62.57 -16.70
C SER A 3 -25.32 -62.24 -15.62
N THR A 4 -25.86 -61.01 -15.56
CA THR A 4 -27.13 -60.55 -16.19
C THR A 4 -28.36 -61.27 -15.62
N GLN A 5 -29.52 -60.66 -15.31
CA GLN A 5 -30.15 -59.42 -15.77
C GLN A 5 -31.48 -59.23 -14.99
N GLN A 6 -31.94 -57.97 -14.87
CA GLN A 6 -33.34 -57.49 -15.04
C GLN A 6 -34.46 -57.99 -14.07
N SER A 7 -35.49 -57.22 -13.73
CA SER A 7 -35.90 -55.84 -14.06
C SER A 7 -37.27 -55.51 -13.45
N LEU A 8 -37.54 -54.19 -13.33
CA LEU A 8 -38.81 -53.48 -13.63
C LEU A 8 -40.00 -53.75 -12.68
N SER A 9 -40.55 -52.78 -11.95
CA SER A 9 -41.22 -51.50 -12.28
C SER A 9 -42.65 -51.59 -11.68
N THR A 10 -43.45 -50.57 -11.37
CA THR A 10 -43.67 -49.25 -11.97
C THR A 10 -44.76 -48.53 -11.14
N LEU A 11 -44.70 -47.19 -11.12
CA LEU A 11 -45.83 -46.22 -11.24
C LEU A 11 -46.74 -45.94 -10.01
N ARG A 12 -46.77 -44.71 -9.45
CA ARG A 12 -47.46 -43.43 -9.88
C ARG A 12 -48.87 -43.33 -9.19
N THR A 13 -49.48 -42.22 -8.76
CA THR A 13 -49.38 -40.77 -9.04
C THR A 13 -50.27 -39.96 -8.07
N GLN A 14 -49.91 -38.70 -7.78
CA GLN A 14 -50.72 -37.44 -7.73
C GLN A 14 -52.01 -37.28 -6.88
N ARG A 15 -52.08 -36.15 -6.14
CA ARG A 15 -52.93 -34.92 -6.35
C ARG A 15 -52.95 -34.10 -5.03
N ILE A 16 -53.21 -32.78 -4.89
CA ILE A 16 -53.18 -31.50 -5.65
C ILE A 16 -54.04 -30.51 -4.79
N LEU A 17 -53.62 -29.22 -4.68
CA LEU A 17 -54.37 -27.98 -4.28
C LEU A 17 -54.89 -27.84 -2.82
N GLY A 18 -54.99 -26.66 -2.18
CA GLY A 18 -54.80 -25.25 -2.57
C GLY A 18 -54.84 -24.33 -1.33
N HIS A 19 -54.18 -23.16 -1.38
CA HIS A 19 -54.78 -21.80 -1.43
C HIS A 19 -55.35 -21.21 -0.11
N LEU A 20 -54.76 -20.11 0.40
CA LEU A 20 -55.38 -18.76 0.56
C LEU A 20 -54.66 -17.88 1.61
N PHE A 21 -54.25 -16.68 1.16
CA PHE A 21 -54.01 -15.45 1.96
C PHE A 21 -55.36 -14.86 2.44
N PRO A 22 -55.41 -13.97 3.46
CA PRO A 22 -55.32 -12.52 3.18
C PRO A 22 -54.71 -11.59 4.27
N SER A 23 -54.19 -10.46 3.76
CA SER A 23 -54.33 -9.05 4.20
C SER A 23 -53.68 -8.45 5.46
N ASN A 24 -52.88 -7.40 5.20
CA ASN A 24 -52.77 -6.07 5.82
C ASN A 24 -52.70 -5.89 7.35
N ASN A 25 -51.63 -5.22 7.82
CA ASN A 25 -51.78 -3.86 8.37
C ASN A 25 -50.46 -3.10 8.59
N ASN A 26 -50.55 -1.78 8.39
CA ASN A 26 -49.58 -0.74 8.72
C ASN A 26 -49.18 -0.75 10.20
N ASN A 27 -47.95 -0.33 10.52
CA ASN A 27 -47.70 0.82 11.43
C ASN A 27 -46.22 1.21 11.53
N ASN A 28 -45.96 2.47 11.18
CA ASN A 28 -44.79 3.26 11.58
C ASN A 28 -44.79 3.48 13.09
N ILE A 29 -43.66 3.25 13.77
CA ILE A 29 -43.33 3.95 15.02
C ILE A 29 -41.83 4.28 15.05
N ASN A 30 -41.54 5.58 15.03
CA ASN A 30 -40.25 6.19 15.39
C ASN A 30 -40.07 6.11 16.92
N HIS A 31 -38.88 5.74 17.39
CA HIS A 31 -38.47 6.00 18.77
C HIS A 31 -37.18 6.80 18.82
N ALA A 32 -37.33 8.08 19.15
CA ALA A 32 -36.29 8.92 19.73
C ALA A 32 -36.25 8.67 21.24
N HIS A 33 -35.07 8.58 21.85
CA HIS A 33 -34.91 8.62 23.30
C HIS A 33 -33.92 9.70 23.73
N MET A 34 -34.43 10.56 24.62
CA MET A 34 -33.79 11.69 25.28
C MET A 34 -32.74 11.27 26.32
N MET A 35 -31.78 12.18 26.48
CA MET A 35 -30.79 12.34 27.54
C MET A 35 -31.36 12.39 28.96
N LEU A 36 -30.57 11.96 29.94
CA LEU A 36 -30.60 12.47 31.32
C LEU A 36 -29.17 12.72 31.82
N ASN A 37 -28.97 13.97 32.27
CA ASN A 37 -27.79 14.51 32.94
C ASN A 37 -27.77 14.15 34.43
N SER A 38 -26.57 14.01 35.01
CA SER A 38 -26.33 14.39 36.41
C SER A 38 -24.88 14.86 36.61
N SER A 39 -24.73 16.12 37.02
CA SER A 39 -23.50 16.86 37.24
C SER A 39 -23.04 16.83 38.70
N ARG A 40 -21.73 16.94 38.97
CA ARG A 40 -21.12 17.90 39.93
C ARG A 40 -19.57 17.97 39.78
N PRO A 41 -18.92 19.09 40.16
CA PRO A 41 -17.71 19.62 39.52
C PRO A 41 -16.44 19.55 40.40
N ILE A 42 -15.26 19.64 39.77
CA ILE A 42 -13.98 19.95 40.45
C ILE A 42 -13.24 21.02 39.62
N CYS A 43 -12.67 22.00 40.34
CA CYS A 43 -12.16 23.30 39.90
C CYS A 43 -11.24 23.32 38.67
N CYS A 44 -11.43 24.37 37.87
CA CYS A 44 -10.51 24.88 36.86
C CYS A 44 -9.31 25.59 37.51
N ASN A 45 -8.13 25.39 36.95
CA ASN A 45 -7.10 26.43 36.89
C ASN A 45 -6.69 26.56 35.42
N ASP A 46 -6.77 27.80 34.96
CA ASP A 46 -6.59 28.26 33.59
C ASP A 46 -5.13 28.14 33.14
N ASP A 47 -4.93 27.42 32.03
CA ASP A 47 -3.97 27.71 30.95
C ASP A 47 -4.22 26.72 29.80
N VAL A 48 -5.44 26.74 29.28
CA VAL A 48 -5.80 26.00 28.06
C VAL A 48 -5.48 26.89 26.88
N ILE A 49 -4.30 26.69 26.29
CA ILE A 49 -4.09 27.05 24.88
C ILE A 49 -5.09 26.21 24.07
N LEU A 50 -6.20 26.86 23.70
CA LEU A 50 -7.19 26.40 22.73
C LEU A 50 -6.50 26.18 21.38
N VAL A 51 -5.94 25.00 21.16
CA VAL A 51 -5.84 24.47 19.79
C VAL A 51 -7.23 23.94 19.49
N MET A 52 -7.99 24.73 18.75
CA MET A 52 -9.37 24.46 18.38
C MET A 52 -9.52 23.03 17.86
N ASN A 53 -10.41 22.29 18.51
CA ASN A 53 -11.22 21.25 17.89
C ASN A 53 -11.88 21.83 16.64
N GLN A 54 -11.34 21.52 15.47
CA GLN A 54 -12.17 21.23 14.31
C GLN A 54 -11.98 19.75 14.00
N THR A 55 -12.72 18.89 14.70
CA THR A 55 -13.39 17.82 13.97
C THR A 55 -14.41 18.54 13.08
N SER A 56 -13.98 18.98 11.90
CA SER A 56 -14.96 19.37 10.91
C SER A 56 -15.85 18.13 10.71
N LYS A 57 -17.15 18.29 10.94
CA LYS A 57 -18.16 17.34 10.47
C LYS A 57 -18.46 17.62 9.01
N ASP A 58 -17.47 18.06 8.24
CA ASP A 58 -17.60 18.22 6.81
C ASP A 58 -17.21 16.87 6.21
N ASP A 59 -18.17 16.19 5.58
CA ASP A 59 -17.93 14.93 4.84
C ASP A 59 -16.90 15.10 3.70
N ASN A 60 -16.42 16.33 3.48
CA ASN A 60 -15.39 16.73 2.53
C ASN A 60 -13.96 16.75 3.10
N ASP A 61 -13.75 16.60 4.41
CA ASP A 61 -12.40 16.57 4.97
C ASP A 61 -11.74 15.19 4.76
N HIS A 62 -10.87 15.15 3.74
CA HIS A 62 -10.19 13.93 3.31
C HIS A 62 -9.03 13.49 4.23
N VAL A 63 -8.62 14.34 5.19
CA VAL A 63 -7.61 14.02 6.21
C VAL A 63 -8.09 14.58 7.54
N LEU A 64 -8.37 13.70 8.49
CA LEU A 64 -8.81 14.05 9.84
C LEU A 64 -7.63 13.95 10.83
N SER A 65 -7.67 14.74 11.89
CA SER A 65 -6.70 14.64 12.99
C SER A 65 -7.39 14.72 14.35
N GLN A 66 -6.97 13.86 15.30
CA GLN A 66 -7.47 13.83 16.68
C GLN A 66 -6.31 13.72 17.65
N TYR A 67 -6.22 14.63 18.62
CA TYR A 67 -5.19 14.61 19.66
C TYR A 67 -5.75 13.99 20.95
N ASN A 68 -4.97 13.11 21.59
CA ASN A 68 -5.25 12.61 22.94
C ASN A 68 -4.26 13.23 23.95
N PRO A 69 -4.73 14.07 24.88
CA PRO A 69 -3.88 14.69 25.89
C PRO A 69 -3.34 13.71 26.93
N ASP A 70 -4.01 12.57 27.16
CA ASP A 70 -3.64 11.63 28.23
C ASP A 70 -2.34 10.88 27.92
N ASN A 71 -2.03 10.71 26.64
CA ASN A 71 -0.82 10.04 26.18
C ASN A 71 -0.04 10.79 25.10
N HIS A 72 -0.38 12.04 24.83
CA HIS A 72 0.33 12.90 23.89
C HIS A 72 0.35 12.36 22.45
N CYS A 73 -0.67 11.58 22.07
CA CYS A 73 -0.80 10.98 20.74
C CYS A 73 -1.58 11.89 19.79
N LEU A 74 -1.07 12.08 18.57
CA LEU A 74 -1.85 12.63 17.46
C LEU A 74 -2.25 11.51 16.50
N CYS A 75 -3.54 11.27 16.30
CA CYS A 75 -4.06 10.33 15.34
C CYS A 75 -4.47 11.04 14.04
N ILE A 76 -3.83 10.69 12.92
CA ILE A 76 -4.14 11.17 11.57
C ILE A 76 -4.89 10.08 10.82
N THR A 77 -6.06 10.40 10.28
CA THR A 77 -6.92 9.44 9.57
C THR A 77 -7.16 9.89 8.13
N LEU A 78 -6.77 9.05 7.17
CA LEU A 78 -7.12 9.21 5.75
C LEU A 78 -8.62 8.91 5.57
N ASN A 79 -9.38 9.89 5.07
CA ASN A 79 -10.84 9.88 5.07
C ASN A 79 -11.42 10.18 3.68
N ARG A 80 -10.97 9.44 2.67
CA ARG A 80 -11.54 9.48 1.31
C ARG A 80 -11.89 8.06 0.83
N PRO A 81 -12.75 7.32 1.57
CA PRO A 81 -12.96 5.88 1.38
C PRO A 81 -13.52 5.52 0.00
N LYS A 82 -14.34 6.40 -0.60
CA LYS A 82 -14.92 6.20 -1.95
C LYS A 82 -13.87 6.09 -3.06
N SER A 83 -12.70 6.72 -2.89
CA SER A 83 -11.58 6.63 -3.82
C SER A 83 -10.44 5.75 -3.29
N PHE A 84 -10.72 4.87 -2.31
CA PHE A 84 -9.71 4.05 -1.64
C PHE A 84 -8.55 4.88 -1.06
N ASN A 85 -8.86 6.08 -0.58
CA ASN A 85 -7.91 7.06 -0.07
C ASN A 85 -6.80 7.45 -1.06
N ALA A 86 -7.07 7.41 -2.37
CA ALA A 86 -6.14 7.95 -3.36
C ALA A 86 -5.73 9.38 -2.99
N LEU A 87 -4.41 9.62 -2.89
CA LEU A 87 -3.80 10.87 -2.43
C LEU A 87 -4.01 11.97 -3.46
N SER A 88 -4.84 12.95 -3.12
CA SER A 88 -4.95 14.19 -3.89
C SER A 88 -3.95 15.23 -3.38
N LEU A 89 -3.73 16.28 -4.19
CA LEU A 89 -2.88 17.41 -3.79
C LEU A 89 -3.37 18.08 -2.49
N SER A 90 -4.68 18.16 -2.26
CA SER A 90 -5.23 18.71 -1.02
C SER A 90 -4.92 17.82 0.18
N MET A 91 -4.97 16.49 0.03
CA MET A 91 -4.57 15.57 1.09
C MET A 91 -3.08 15.68 1.42
N ILE A 92 -2.22 15.78 0.40
CA ILE A 92 -0.77 15.97 0.55
C ILE A 92 -0.49 17.23 1.38
N ARG A 93 -1.11 18.37 1.02
CA ARG A 93 -0.97 19.65 1.74
C ARG A 93 -1.49 19.56 3.18
N SER A 94 -2.63 18.91 3.39
CA SER A 94 -3.20 18.73 4.73
C SER A 94 -2.29 17.88 5.61
N LEU A 95 -1.79 16.75 5.10
CA LEU A 95 -0.83 15.89 5.81
C LEU A 95 0.44 16.67 6.17
N ARG A 96 0.99 17.42 5.21
CA ARG A 96 2.18 18.26 5.44
C ARG A 96 1.95 19.26 6.57
N ARG A 97 0.86 20.04 6.50
CA ARG A 97 0.50 21.04 7.52
C ARG A 97 0.31 20.42 8.91
N ILE A 98 -0.41 19.29 8.99
CA ILE A 98 -0.65 18.60 10.26
C ILE A 98 0.66 18.14 10.88
N LEU A 99 1.56 17.54 10.09
CA LEU A 99 2.85 17.07 10.58
C LEU A 99 3.81 18.22 10.95
N GLU A 100 3.74 19.37 10.26
CA GLU A 100 4.47 20.59 10.67
C GLU A 100 4.01 21.11 12.03
N GLN A 101 2.69 21.21 12.22
CA GLN A 101 2.11 21.59 13.51
C GLN A 101 2.51 20.60 14.60
N ALA A 102 2.37 19.30 14.34
CA ALA A 102 2.74 18.23 15.25
C ALA A 102 4.23 18.25 15.61
N LEU A 103 5.12 18.62 14.70
CA LEU A 103 6.56 18.69 14.99
C LEU A 103 6.86 19.83 15.97
N SER A 104 6.25 21.00 15.75
CA SER A 104 6.44 22.18 16.60
C SER A 104 5.76 22.11 17.97
N ASP A 105 4.67 21.34 18.10
CA ASP A 105 3.92 21.24 19.35
C ASP A 105 4.62 20.27 20.32
N THR A 106 5.11 20.79 21.44
CA THR A 106 5.77 19.98 22.48
C THR A 106 4.82 19.00 23.16
N LYS A 107 3.49 19.21 23.05
CA LYS A 107 2.49 18.30 23.61
C LYS A 107 2.28 17.04 22.76
N VAL A 108 2.71 17.02 21.50
CA VAL A 108 2.62 15.82 20.66
C VAL A 108 3.92 15.03 20.80
N HIS A 109 3.84 13.79 21.28
CA HIS A 109 5.00 12.92 21.44
C HIS A 109 5.14 11.91 20.30
N PHE A 110 4.02 11.40 19.76
CA PHE A 110 4.02 10.46 18.64
C PHE A 110 2.75 10.58 17.80
N VAL A 111 2.77 9.97 16.62
CA VAL A 111 1.66 10.00 15.66
C VAL A 111 1.18 8.59 15.31
N ILE A 112 -0.12 8.40 15.21
CA ILE A 112 -0.73 7.25 14.54
C ILE A 112 -1.21 7.70 13.16
N LEU A 113 -0.84 6.96 12.11
CA LEU A 113 -1.36 7.15 10.77
C LEU A 113 -2.27 5.97 10.41
N GLN A 114 -3.55 6.25 10.17
CA GLN A 114 -4.55 5.22 9.90
C GLN A 114 -5.51 5.62 8.78
N SER A 115 -6.45 4.74 8.48
CA SER A 115 -7.48 4.92 7.46
C SER A 115 -8.87 4.77 8.07
N ALA A 116 -9.83 5.57 7.58
CA ALA A 116 -11.25 5.40 7.85
C ALA A 116 -11.90 4.28 6.99
N SER A 117 -11.14 3.69 6.06
CA SER A 117 -11.62 2.64 5.16
C SER A 117 -11.12 1.26 5.57
N ASP A 118 -12.04 0.29 5.60
CA ASP A 118 -11.71 -1.13 5.83
C ASP A 118 -11.15 -1.85 4.59
N LYS A 119 -11.17 -1.19 3.43
CA LYS A 119 -10.71 -1.77 2.14
C LYS A 119 -9.32 -1.31 1.74
N ALA A 120 -8.93 -0.12 2.13
CA ALA A 120 -7.68 0.49 1.72
C ALA A 120 -7.11 1.39 2.81
N PHE A 121 -5.81 1.31 2.98
CA PHE A 121 -5.08 2.34 3.68
C PHE A 121 -4.94 3.55 2.74
N CYS A 122 -4.30 3.34 1.59
CA CYS A 122 -4.19 4.31 0.50
C CYS A 122 -3.79 3.59 -0.80
N ALA A 123 -4.59 3.77 -1.85
CA ALA A 123 -4.40 3.09 -3.13
C ALA A 123 -3.43 3.79 -4.12
N GLY A 124 -2.69 4.80 -3.66
CA GLY A 124 -1.71 5.55 -4.47
C GLY A 124 -2.07 7.02 -4.66
N GLY A 125 -1.30 7.72 -5.48
CA GLY A 125 -1.65 9.08 -5.91
C GLY A 125 -2.94 9.10 -6.73
N ASP A 126 -3.64 10.24 -6.75
CA ASP A 126 -4.81 10.43 -7.62
C ASP A 126 -4.36 10.68 -9.07
N ILE A 127 -3.88 9.62 -9.72
CA ILE A 127 -3.29 9.66 -11.06
C ILE A 127 -4.27 10.21 -12.12
N LYS A 128 -5.58 10.07 -11.88
CA LYS A 128 -6.61 10.61 -12.79
C LYS A 128 -6.52 12.14 -12.90
N ASP A 129 -6.19 12.82 -11.81
CA ASP A 129 -6.06 14.27 -11.79
C ASP A 129 -4.79 14.77 -12.48
N LEU A 130 -3.77 13.93 -12.65
CA LEU A 130 -2.56 14.29 -13.40
C LEU A 130 -2.84 14.57 -14.89
N ARG A 131 -4.00 14.12 -15.39
CA ARG A 131 -4.48 14.44 -16.75
C ARG A 131 -4.92 15.90 -16.92
N ARG A 132 -4.99 16.68 -15.83
CA ARG A 132 -5.32 18.11 -15.88
C ARG A 132 -4.24 18.96 -16.54
N GLY A 133 -3.03 18.42 -16.71
CA GLY A 133 -1.94 19.06 -17.43
C GLY A 133 -0.59 18.88 -16.76
N PHE A 134 0.47 19.16 -17.51
CA PHE A 134 1.85 19.00 -17.07
C PHE A 134 2.17 19.79 -15.80
N GLU A 135 1.74 21.06 -15.70
CA GLU A 135 1.99 21.92 -14.53
C GLU A 135 1.37 21.34 -13.25
N TYR A 136 0.14 20.84 -13.33
CA TYR A 136 -0.53 20.20 -12.19
C TYR A 136 0.21 18.94 -11.76
N ALA A 137 0.63 18.10 -12.72
CA ALA A 137 1.37 16.89 -12.41
C ALA A 137 2.74 17.19 -11.79
N GLN A 138 3.47 18.16 -12.33
CA GLN A 138 4.75 18.59 -11.79
C GLN A 138 4.61 19.12 -10.35
N GLN A 139 3.56 19.90 -10.09
CA GLN A 139 3.24 20.38 -8.75
C GLN A 139 2.89 19.21 -7.82
N PHE A 140 2.05 18.29 -8.27
CA PHE A 140 1.66 17.11 -7.51
C PHE A 140 2.88 16.29 -7.06
N PHE A 141 3.74 15.88 -7.99
CA PHE A 141 4.94 15.10 -7.66
C PHE A 141 5.92 15.88 -6.78
N THR A 142 6.08 17.19 -7.03
CA THR A 142 6.95 18.03 -6.19
C THR A 142 6.48 18.02 -4.73
N GLU A 143 5.17 18.20 -4.50
CA GLU A 143 4.62 18.25 -3.14
C GLU A 143 4.53 16.86 -2.50
N GLU A 144 4.23 15.82 -3.27
CA GLU A 144 4.23 14.43 -2.79
C GLU A 144 5.62 14.00 -2.31
N PHE A 145 6.65 14.20 -3.14
CA PHE A 145 8.02 13.80 -2.79
C PHE A 145 8.57 14.66 -1.64
N SER A 146 8.19 15.95 -1.58
CA SER A 146 8.49 16.80 -0.42
C SER A 146 7.85 16.25 0.86
N LEU A 147 6.61 15.77 0.80
CA LEU A 147 5.95 15.13 1.92
C LEU A 147 6.63 13.80 2.31
N ASN A 148 7.01 12.95 1.35
CA ASN A 148 7.72 11.70 1.65
C ASN A 148 9.05 11.96 2.38
N TYR A 149 9.84 12.92 1.88
CA TYR A 149 11.07 13.35 2.55
C TYR A 149 10.79 13.90 3.94
N TYR A 150 9.73 14.68 4.10
CA TYR A 150 9.36 15.25 5.39
C TYR A 150 8.95 14.22 6.42
N ILE A 151 8.18 13.21 6.03
CA ILE A 151 7.82 12.08 6.91
C ILE A 151 9.11 11.39 7.38
N HIS A 152 10.05 11.15 6.46
CA HIS A 152 11.35 10.55 6.81
C HIS A 152 12.14 11.39 7.83
N GLU A 153 12.19 12.72 7.69
CA GLU A 153 12.87 13.59 8.67
C GLU A 153 12.09 13.74 9.98
N PHE A 154 10.77 13.82 9.92
CA PHE A 154 9.88 13.88 11.10
C PHE A 154 10.09 12.68 12.02
N CYS A 155 10.15 11.47 11.44
CA CYS A 155 10.31 10.21 12.16
C CYS A 155 11.63 10.10 12.96
N LYS A 156 12.62 10.96 12.68
CA LYS A 156 13.86 11.06 13.47
C LYS A 156 13.66 11.80 14.80
N VAL A 157 12.57 12.57 14.91
CA VAL A 157 12.24 13.39 16.08
C VAL A 157 11.06 12.80 16.85
N LYS A 158 9.98 12.44 16.15
CA LYS A 158 8.75 11.91 16.76
C LYS A 158 8.31 10.66 16.02
N PRO A 159 8.09 9.52 16.69
CA PRO A 159 7.77 8.29 16.01
C PRO A 159 6.38 8.32 15.39
N ILE A 160 6.24 7.70 14.21
CA ILE A 160 4.95 7.44 13.57
C ILE A 160 4.68 5.93 13.52
N VAL A 161 3.47 5.53 13.96
CA VAL A 161 2.93 4.17 13.81
C VAL A 161 1.88 4.16 12.69
N SER A 162 2.20 3.52 11.57
CA SER A 162 1.27 3.31 10.46
C SER A 162 0.45 2.03 10.68
N MET A 163 -0.87 2.17 10.78
CA MET A 163 -1.82 1.06 10.87
C MET A 163 -2.30 0.68 9.46
N LEU A 164 -1.64 -0.30 8.85
CA LEU A 164 -1.81 -0.67 7.45
C LEU A 164 -2.90 -1.73 7.28
N ASN A 165 -4.12 -1.26 7.00
CA ASN A 165 -5.29 -2.09 6.76
C ASN A 165 -5.76 -1.95 5.30
N GLY A 166 -5.73 -3.05 4.54
CA GLY A 166 -6.18 -3.06 3.15
C GLY A 166 -5.08 -2.70 2.14
N ILE A 167 -5.51 -2.23 0.97
CA ILE A 167 -4.65 -1.79 -0.13
C ILE A 167 -3.72 -0.64 0.29
N THR A 168 -2.42 -0.81 0.07
CA THR A 168 -1.35 0.17 0.26
C THR A 168 -0.46 0.17 -0.99
N MET A 169 -0.65 1.11 -1.90
CA MET A 169 0.05 1.14 -3.19
C MET A 169 0.58 2.54 -3.51
N GLY A 170 1.62 2.65 -4.34
CA GLY A 170 2.18 3.93 -4.83
C GLY A 170 2.38 4.97 -3.73
N GLY A 171 1.79 6.17 -3.88
CA GLY A 171 1.79 7.21 -2.84
C GLY A 171 1.37 6.76 -1.44
N GLY A 172 0.50 5.74 -1.32
CA GLY A 172 0.14 5.12 -0.03
C GLY A 172 1.30 4.40 0.65
N VAL A 173 2.17 3.76 -0.16
CA VAL A 173 3.47 3.28 0.30
C VAL A 173 4.34 4.47 0.68
N GLY A 174 4.41 5.52 -0.15
CA GLY A 174 5.23 6.71 0.12
C GLY A 174 4.95 7.40 1.45
N ILE A 175 3.69 7.45 1.90
CA ILE A 175 3.35 8.06 3.20
C ILE A 175 3.51 7.12 4.40
N SER A 176 3.80 5.83 4.18
CA SER A 176 3.90 4.83 5.26
C SER A 176 5.26 4.15 5.38
N ILE A 177 5.99 3.97 4.28
CA ILE A 177 7.26 3.22 4.28
C ILE A 177 8.35 3.90 5.13
N TYR A 178 8.29 5.23 5.23
CA TYR A 178 9.22 6.05 6.00
C TYR A 178 8.80 6.29 7.46
N THR A 179 7.69 5.68 7.92
CA THR A 179 7.32 5.75 9.34
C THR A 179 8.23 4.87 10.19
N ASN A 180 8.19 4.95 11.52
CA ASN A 180 9.04 4.12 12.38
C ASN A 180 8.50 2.69 12.44
N LEU A 181 7.19 2.56 12.69
CA LEU A 181 6.50 1.27 12.80
C LEU A 181 5.39 1.18 11.74
N ARG A 182 5.27 0.01 11.11
CA ARG A 182 4.34 -0.31 10.01
C ARG A 182 3.65 -1.63 10.36
N VAL A 183 2.49 -1.53 11.00
CA VAL A 183 1.74 -2.68 11.51
C VAL A 183 0.71 -3.09 10.46
N ALA A 184 0.86 -4.29 9.89
CA ALA A 184 -0.04 -4.79 8.87
C ALA A 184 -1.10 -5.75 9.43
N ASN A 185 -2.34 -5.57 8.97
CA ASN A 185 -3.39 -6.58 9.13
C ASN A 185 -3.09 -7.75 8.16
N ARG A 186 -2.84 -8.97 8.68
CA ARG A 186 -2.45 -10.13 7.86
C ARG A 186 -3.39 -10.41 6.69
N LYS A 187 -4.70 -10.32 6.93
CA LYS A 187 -5.72 -10.74 5.96
C LYS A 187 -6.02 -9.67 4.92
N ARG A 188 -5.91 -8.39 5.30
CA ARG A 188 -6.35 -7.26 4.47
C ARG A 188 -5.22 -6.58 3.74
N PHE A 189 -4.04 -6.52 4.36
CA PHE A 189 -2.92 -5.76 3.85
C PHE A 189 -2.47 -6.26 2.47
N GLN A 190 -2.36 -5.33 1.53
CA GLN A 190 -1.86 -5.60 0.19
C GLN A 190 -0.95 -4.47 -0.27
N PHE A 191 0.33 -4.77 -0.39
CA PHE A 191 1.35 -3.91 -0.96
C PHE A 191 1.45 -4.10 -2.47
N ALA A 192 1.64 -3.02 -3.24
CA ALA A 192 2.16 -3.08 -4.61
C ALA A 192 2.74 -1.74 -5.07
N MET A 193 3.65 -1.80 -6.05
CA MET A 193 4.14 -0.66 -6.83
C MET A 193 3.80 -0.90 -8.33
N PRO A 194 2.55 -0.67 -8.76
CA PRO A 194 2.05 -1.07 -10.08
C PRO A 194 2.35 -0.04 -11.20
N GLU A 195 3.24 0.93 -10.98
CA GLU A 195 3.43 2.11 -11.85
C GLU A 195 3.89 1.75 -13.27
N VAL A 196 4.57 0.63 -13.43
CA VAL A 196 4.99 0.11 -14.76
C VAL A 196 3.81 -0.20 -15.69
N PHE A 197 2.61 -0.39 -15.15
CA PHE A 197 1.39 -0.62 -15.93
C PHE A 197 0.68 0.66 -16.38
N ILE A 198 1.07 1.80 -15.81
CA ILE A 198 0.51 3.11 -16.14
C ILE A 198 1.54 4.03 -16.82
N GLY A 199 2.63 3.47 -17.35
CA GLY A 199 3.64 4.23 -18.08
C GLY A 199 4.51 5.15 -17.22
N ILE A 200 4.61 4.87 -15.92
CA ILE A 200 5.60 5.49 -15.01
C ILE A 200 6.47 4.35 -14.45
N TYR A 201 7.23 4.58 -13.40
CA TYR A 201 8.04 3.60 -12.69
C TYR A 201 7.78 3.74 -11.18
N PRO A 202 8.19 2.78 -10.34
CA PRO A 202 8.07 2.91 -8.89
C PRO A 202 8.81 4.14 -8.36
N ASP A 203 8.05 5.19 -8.06
CA ASP A 203 8.53 6.49 -7.58
C ASP A 203 8.50 6.55 -6.05
N ILE A 204 8.24 7.74 -5.45
CA ILE A 204 8.15 7.98 -4.00
C ILE A 204 9.34 7.45 -3.19
N GLY A 205 10.51 7.35 -3.81
CA GLY A 205 11.73 6.81 -3.24
C GLY A 205 11.80 5.28 -3.20
N ALA A 206 11.03 4.57 -4.03
CA ALA A 206 11.06 3.10 -4.10
C ALA A 206 12.44 2.54 -4.44
N SER A 207 13.19 3.21 -5.31
CA SER A 207 14.57 2.79 -5.58
C SER A 207 15.51 2.98 -4.38
N PHE A 208 15.16 3.84 -3.42
CA PHE A 208 15.87 3.96 -2.14
C PHE A 208 15.50 2.83 -1.18
N PHE A 209 14.21 2.64 -0.89
CA PHE A 209 13.79 1.70 0.14
C PHE A 209 13.82 0.25 -0.33
N LEU A 210 13.47 -0.08 -1.57
CA LEU A 210 13.50 -1.48 -2.04
C LEU A 210 14.92 -2.03 -2.02
N THR A 211 15.89 -1.24 -2.47
CA THR A 211 17.31 -1.66 -2.53
C THR A 211 17.99 -1.78 -1.17
N ARG A 212 17.36 -1.27 -0.09
CA ARG A 212 17.87 -1.32 1.29
C ARG A 212 17.08 -2.26 2.20
N ALA A 213 15.76 -2.33 2.01
CA ALA A 213 14.87 -3.16 2.82
C ALA A 213 14.93 -4.62 2.37
N CYS A 214 14.90 -4.87 1.07
CA CYS A 214 14.92 -6.24 0.55
C CYS A 214 16.27 -6.91 0.79
N SER A 215 16.25 -8.21 1.09
CA SER A 215 17.45 -9.00 1.37
C SER A 215 18.28 -9.36 0.13
N SER A 216 17.81 -9.03 -1.08
CA SER A 216 18.61 -9.02 -2.30
C SER A 216 18.11 -7.96 -3.29
N ILE A 217 19.00 -7.54 -4.18
CA ILE A 217 18.66 -6.71 -5.34
C ILE A 217 17.69 -7.44 -6.29
N GLY A 218 17.76 -8.78 -6.36
CA GLY A 218 16.83 -9.59 -7.14
C GLY A 218 15.38 -9.41 -6.69
N ILE A 219 15.11 -9.40 -5.38
CA ILE A 219 13.78 -9.11 -4.84
C ILE A 219 13.35 -7.68 -5.16
N ALA A 220 14.23 -6.70 -4.96
CA ALA A 220 13.91 -5.30 -5.25
C ALA A 220 13.50 -5.11 -6.72
N ARG A 221 14.26 -5.72 -7.65
CA ARG A 221 13.96 -5.74 -9.09
C ARG A 221 12.69 -6.50 -9.41
N TYR A 222 12.45 -7.66 -8.79
CA TYR A 222 11.20 -8.40 -8.95
C TYR A 222 9.99 -7.53 -8.56
N ILE A 223 10.01 -6.94 -7.37
CA ILE A 223 8.91 -6.09 -6.88
C ILE A 223 8.68 -4.90 -7.81
N GLY A 224 9.74 -4.16 -8.14
CA GLY A 224 9.64 -2.93 -8.93
C GLY A 224 9.22 -3.19 -10.39
N LEU A 225 9.78 -4.21 -11.04
CA LEU A 225 9.53 -4.47 -12.46
C LEU A 225 8.21 -5.18 -12.72
N THR A 226 7.73 -6.00 -11.78
CA THR A 226 6.51 -6.80 -11.96
C THR A 226 5.27 -6.16 -11.33
N GLY A 227 5.42 -5.14 -10.48
CA GLY A 227 4.31 -4.61 -9.69
C GLY A 227 3.64 -5.67 -8.82
N ALA A 228 4.43 -6.62 -8.30
CA ALA A 228 3.96 -7.76 -7.53
C ALA A 228 3.06 -7.31 -6.36
N LYS A 229 1.93 -8.00 -6.21
CA LYS A 229 1.02 -7.80 -5.09
C LYS A 229 1.47 -8.66 -3.92
N LEU A 230 2.00 -8.02 -2.87
CA LEU A 230 2.51 -8.71 -1.70
C LEU A 230 1.49 -8.63 -0.56
N GLY A 231 1.21 -9.79 0.04
CA GLY A 231 0.49 -9.84 1.33
C GLY A 231 1.42 -9.50 2.50
N ALA A 232 0.88 -9.55 3.72
CA ALA A 232 1.66 -9.23 4.91
C ALA A 232 2.86 -10.15 5.14
N THR A 233 2.77 -11.45 4.79
CA THR A 233 3.91 -12.40 4.91
C THR A 233 5.09 -11.97 4.05
N ASP A 234 4.85 -11.74 2.76
CA ASP A 234 5.89 -11.32 1.81
C ASP A 234 6.45 -9.94 2.15
N SER A 235 5.60 -9.06 2.65
CA SER A 235 6.00 -7.71 3.02
C SER A 235 6.82 -7.68 4.31
N LEU A 236 6.54 -8.57 5.27
CA LEU A 236 7.37 -8.75 6.47
C LEU A 236 8.74 -9.33 6.08
N PHE A 237 8.75 -10.38 5.24
CA PHE A 237 9.98 -10.98 4.71
C PHE A 237 10.84 -9.96 3.95
N SER A 238 10.20 -9.08 3.18
CA SER A 238 10.87 -8.03 2.39
C SER A 238 11.14 -6.75 3.19
N LYS A 239 10.86 -6.74 4.50
CA LYS A 239 11.01 -5.60 5.44
C LYS A 239 10.24 -4.34 5.03
N LEU A 240 9.15 -4.49 4.28
CA LEU A 240 8.23 -3.42 3.90
C LEU A 240 7.25 -3.07 5.03
N VAL A 241 7.04 -3.99 5.95
CA VAL A 241 6.29 -3.79 7.21
C VAL A 241 7.14 -4.29 8.38
N THR A 242 6.92 -3.74 9.58
CA THR A 242 7.68 -4.13 10.78
C THR A 242 6.99 -5.23 11.56
N ASN A 243 5.65 -5.20 11.58
CA ASN A 243 4.83 -6.05 12.43
C ASN A 243 3.64 -6.55 11.63
N VAL A 244 3.14 -7.73 11.99
CA VAL A 244 1.94 -8.32 11.39
C VAL A 244 1.04 -8.84 12.50
N ILE A 245 -0.23 -8.44 12.47
CA ILE A 245 -1.25 -8.99 13.36
C ILE A 245 -2.19 -9.89 12.54
N ASP A 246 -2.25 -11.17 12.91
CA ASP A 246 -3.01 -12.21 12.22
C ASP A 246 -4.51 -12.12 12.52
N ASN A 247 -4.84 -11.90 13.79
CA ASN A 247 -6.22 -11.74 14.24
C ASN A 247 -6.71 -10.30 13.99
N GLU A 248 -7.76 -10.16 13.16
CA GLU A 248 -8.33 -8.88 12.76
C GLU A 248 -8.92 -8.09 13.93
N GLU A 249 -9.54 -8.75 14.91
CA GLU A 249 -10.06 -8.09 16.12
C GLU A 249 -8.93 -7.53 16.97
N VAL A 250 -7.84 -8.29 17.14
CA VAL A 250 -6.65 -7.85 17.87
C VAL A 250 -5.95 -6.69 17.15
N PHE A 251 -5.97 -6.65 15.82
CA PHE A 251 -5.46 -5.52 15.05
C PHE A 251 -6.24 -4.22 15.35
N TYR A 252 -7.57 -4.28 15.35
CA TYR A 252 -8.40 -3.13 15.69
C TYR A 252 -8.33 -2.76 17.17
N GLU A 253 -8.16 -3.76 18.04
CA GLU A 253 -7.91 -3.55 19.47
C GLU A 253 -6.59 -2.80 19.69
N LEU A 254 -5.50 -3.22 19.04
CA LEU A 254 -4.21 -2.53 19.07
C LEU A 254 -4.35 -1.09 18.60
N ARG A 255 -5.06 -0.87 17.48
CA ARG A 255 -5.30 0.47 16.92
C ARG A 255 -5.99 1.39 17.93
N ARG A 256 -7.04 0.90 18.59
CA ARG A 256 -7.77 1.64 19.63
C ARG A 256 -6.88 1.87 20.85
N ASP A 257 -6.24 0.82 21.35
CA ASP A 257 -5.49 0.87 22.60
C ASP A 257 -4.18 1.67 22.47
N LEU A 258 -3.57 1.74 21.28
CA LEU A 258 -2.48 2.69 20.99
C LEU A 258 -2.93 4.14 21.21
N PHE A 259 -4.15 4.47 20.78
CA PHE A 259 -4.69 5.82 20.93
C PHE A 259 -5.17 6.08 22.36
N GLU A 260 -5.84 5.12 22.99
CA GLU A 260 -6.55 5.32 24.27
C GLU A 260 -5.77 4.90 25.52
N LYS A 261 -4.85 3.94 25.42
CA LYS A 261 -4.29 3.24 26.59
C LYS A 261 -2.77 3.18 26.65
N PHE A 262 -2.06 3.35 25.53
CA PHE A 262 -0.61 3.41 25.56
C PHE A 262 -0.19 4.67 26.33
N ILE A 263 0.60 4.50 27.40
CA ILE A 263 1.14 5.60 28.20
C ILE A 263 2.68 5.50 28.14
N PRO A 264 3.37 6.53 27.62
CA PRO A 264 4.82 6.58 27.68
C PRO A 264 5.33 6.49 29.13
N THR A 265 6.31 5.63 29.36
CA THR A 265 6.96 5.43 30.66
C THR A 265 8.30 6.15 30.71
N GLU A 266 8.73 6.56 31.92
CA GLU A 266 10.03 7.21 32.12
C GLU A 266 11.22 6.22 32.08
N ASN A 267 10.97 4.92 32.28
CA ASN A 267 12.00 3.88 32.41
C ASN A 267 12.71 3.53 31.08
N GLU A 268 12.11 3.85 29.94
CA GLU A 268 12.69 3.65 28.61
C GLU A 268 12.64 4.99 27.88
N SER A 269 13.75 5.72 27.79
CA SER A 269 13.74 7.06 27.19
C SER A 269 13.41 7.05 25.69
N ASN A 270 13.56 5.91 25.01
CA ASN A 270 13.25 5.77 23.60
C ASN A 270 11.77 5.39 23.38
N LEU A 271 10.96 6.38 23.01
CA LEU A 271 9.54 6.21 22.75
C LEU A 271 9.23 5.20 21.64
N GLU A 272 10.05 5.13 20.59
CA GLU A 272 9.89 4.14 19.51
C GLU A 272 9.99 2.71 20.05
N LYS A 273 10.98 2.43 20.91
CA LYS A 273 11.12 1.12 21.56
C LYS A 273 9.95 0.80 22.48
N GLN A 274 9.37 1.79 23.15
CA GLN A 274 8.18 1.59 23.97
C GLN A 274 6.97 1.19 23.13
N LEU A 275 6.76 1.90 22.01
CA LEU A 275 5.70 1.59 21.05
C LEU A 275 5.89 0.18 20.46
N GLU A 276 7.13 -0.17 20.10
CA GLU A 276 7.46 -1.50 19.59
C GLU A 276 7.12 -2.60 20.61
N LYS A 277 7.55 -2.44 21.88
CA LYS A 277 7.21 -3.37 22.97
C LYS A 277 5.70 -3.48 23.17
N PHE A 278 4.97 -2.37 23.09
CA PHE A 278 3.51 -2.37 23.19
C PHE A 278 2.88 -3.16 22.04
N ILE A 279 3.28 -2.93 20.79
CA ILE A 279 2.80 -3.66 19.61
C ILE A 279 3.11 -5.16 19.71
N GLN A 280 4.30 -5.53 20.22
CA GLN A 280 4.69 -6.94 20.40
C GLN A 280 3.77 -7.70 21.37
N ILE A 281 3.15 -7.02 22.34
CA ILE A 281 2.14 -7.65 23.22
C ILE A 281 0.94 -8.09 22.38
N TYR A 282 0.47 -7.24 21.47
CA TYR A 282 -0.65 -7.53 20.58
C TYR A 282 -0.28 -8.52 19.48
N GLU A 283 0.96 -8.53 18.99
CA GLU A 283 1.43 -9.59 18.09
C GLU A 283 1.36 -10.96 18.76
N LYS A 284 1.87 -11.09 19.99
CA LYS A 284 1.77 -12.35 20.75
C LYS A 284 0.33 -12.76 21.00
N LYS A 285 -0.56 -11.80 21.26
CA LYS A 285 -2.00 -12.03 21.44
C LYS A 285 -2.69 -12.45 20.14
N GLY A 286 -2.34 -11.83 19.02
CA GLY A 286 -3.01 -12.00 17.73
C GLY A 286 -2.47 -13.16 16.90
N ASN A 287 -1.21 -13.57 17.13
CA ASN A 287 -0.48 -14.55 16.31
C ASN A 287 -0.29 -15.85 17.11
N THR A 288 -1.40 -16.46 17.54
CA THR A 288 -1.39 -17.65 18.40
C THR A 288 -0.98 -18.94 17.67
N VAL A 289 -1.03 -18.94 16.33
CA VAL A 289 -0.59 -20.04 15.49
C VAL A 289 0.66 -19.60 14.72
N LEU A 290 1.72 -20.40 14.79
CA LEU A 290 2.88 -20.25 13.92
C LEU A 290 2.46 -20.49 12.48
N ASN A 291 2.19 -19.41 11.75
CA ASN A 291 1.97 -19.46 10.30
C ASN A 291 3.31 -19.72 9.60
N SER A 292 3.58 -20.99 9.30
CA SER A 292 4.78 -21.44 8.56
C SER A 292 4.63 -21.33 7.04
N THR A 293 3.52 -20.78 6.54
CA THR A 293 3.29 -20.63 5.11
C THR A 293 4.25 -19.59 4.52
N LEU A 294 5.15 -20.05 3.66
CA LEU A 294 6.04 -19.19 2.90
C LEU A 294 5.22 -18.26 2.01
N GLY A 295 5.59 -16.98 1.99
CA GLY A 295 5.08 -16.03 1.01
C GLY A 295 5.58 -16.35 -0.41
N GLN A 296 4.99 -15.70 -1.42
CA GLN A 296 5.39 -15.89 -2.82
C GLN A 296 6.87 -15.57 -3.06
N VAL A 297 7.38 -14.48 -2.46
CA VAL A 297 8.75 -14.01 -2.63
C VAL A 297 9.73 -15.05 -2.10
N ASP A 298 9.45 -15.60 -0.92
CA ASP A 298 10.31 -16.62 -0.31
C ASP A 298 10.20 -17.96 -1.07
N ARG A 299 8.97 -18.36 -1.44
CA ARG A 299 8.72 -19.56 -2.24
C ARG A 299 9.49 -19.59 -3.56
N PHE A 300 9.56 -18.46 -4.26
CA PHE A 300 10.25 -18.35 -5.56
C PHE A 300 11.61 -17.66 -5.47
N ARG A 301 12.16 -17.53 -4.25
CA ARG A 301 13.39 -16.79 -3.99
C ARG A 301 14.54 -17.19 -4.90
N ARG A 302 14.70 -18.50 -5.12
CA ARG A 302 15.74 -19.07 -5.98
C ARG A 302 15.61 -18.62 -7.44
N VAL A 303 14.38 -18.61 -7.98
CA VAL A 303 14.11 -18.11 -9.34
C VAL A 303 14.41 -16.61 -9.41
N ILE A 304 13.93 -15.86 -8.41
CA ILE A 304 14.08 -14.41 -8.33
C ILE A 304 15.57 -14.03 -8.27
N ASP A 305 16.34 -14.59 -7.33
CA ASP A 305 17.76 -14.27 -7.20
C ASP A 305 18.55 -14.68 -8.44
N TYR A 306 18.27 -15.86 -9.02
CA TYR A 306 18.96 -16.31 -10.23
C TYR A 306 18.68 -15.39 -11.42
N CYS A 307 17.40 -15.08 -11.68
CA CYS A 307 17.02 -14.40 -12.90
C CYS A 307 17.17 -12.87 -12.80
N PHE A 308 16.95 -12.30 -11.61
CA PHE A 308 16.95 -10.85 -11.39
C PHE A 308 18.18 -10.34 -10.65
N GLY A 309 18.93 -11.17 -9.92
CA GLY A 309 20.01 -10.71 -9.03
C GLY A 309 21.18 -10.09 -9.77
N GLU A 310 21.83 -10.86 -10.64
CA GLU A 310 23.06 -10.45 -11.34
C GLU A 310 22.82 -9.91 -12.76
N ALA A 311 21.56 -9.87 -13.21
CA ALA A 311 21.23 -9.35 -14.52
C ALA A 311 21.67 -7.89 -14.68
N GLN A 312 22.17 -7.53 -15.86
CA GLN A 312 22.62 -6.18 -16.21
C GLN A 312 21.58 -5.40 -17.00
N SER A 313 20.46 -6.03 -17.38
CA SER A 313 19.34 -5.38 -18.07
C SER A 313 18.04 -6.18 -17.93
N VAL A 314 16.91 -5.55 -18.26
CA VAL A 314 15.60 -6.23 -18.36
C VAL A 314 15.62 -7.33 -19.43
N LYS A 315 16.33 -7.13 -20.55
CA LYS A 315 16.46 -8.16 -21.59
C LYS A 315 17.19 -9.39 -21.06
N GLU A 316 18.23 -9.20 -20.25
CA GLU A 316 18.93 -10.30 -19.61
C GLU A 316 18.05 -11.02 -18.58
N ILE A 317 17.24 -10.30 -17.80
CA ILE A 317 16.24 -10.92 -16.91
C ILE A 317 15.32 -11.86 -17.72
N ILE A 318 14.79 -11.39 -18.86
CA ILE A 318 13.93 -12.20 -19.73
C ILE A 318 14.66 -13.43 -20.26
N SER A 319 15.91 -13.29 -20.70
CA SER A 319 16.74 -14.42 -21.15
C SER A 319 16.99 -15.42 -20.03
N ASN A 320 17.31 -14.94 -18.82
CA ASN A 320 17.54 -15.79 -17.65
C ASN A 320 16.27 -16.55 -17.25
N LEU A 321 15.11 -15.89 -17.27
CA LEU A 321 13.81 -16.51 -17.01
C LEU A 321 13.51 -17.65 -18.01
N LYS A 322 13.67 -17.39 -19.31
CA LYS A 322 13.48 -18.40 -20.36
C LYS A 322 14.45 -19.56 -20.21
N TRP A 323 15.73 -19.27 -20.01
CA TRP A 323 16.74 -20.30 -19.79
C TRP A 323 16.46 -21.12 -18.54
N TYR A 324 16.06 -20.50 -17.44
CA TYR A 324 15.76 -21.19 -16.19
C TYR A 324 14.60 -22.18 -16.38
N LYS A 325 13.53 -21.73 -17.05
CA LYS A 325 12.34 -22.53 -17.37
C LYS A 325 12.68 -23.76 -18.23
N GLU A 326 13.62 -23.63 -19.16
CA GLU A 326 13.95 -24.70 -20.11
C GLU A 326 15.05 -25.63 -19.59
N HIS A 327 16.07 -25.08 -18.92
CA HIS A 327 17.35 -25.75 -18.70
C HIS A 327 17.79 -25.87 -17.24
N HIS A 328 17.30 -25.03 -16.31
CA HIS A 328 17.84 -25.05 -14.94
C HIS A 328 17.56 -26.42 -14.28
N PRO A 329 18.58 -27.06 -13.66
CA PRO A 329 18.47 -28.44 -13.17
C PRO A 329 17.43 -28.59 -12.06
N CYS A 330 17.29 -27.57 -11.22
CA CYS A 330 16.35 -27.58 -10.11
C CYS A 330 14.99 -26.93 -10.45
N ARG A 331 14.64 -26.75 -11.73
CA ARG A 331 13.34 -26.14 -12.10
C ARG A 331 12.17 -27.03 -11.66
N SER A 332 11.05 -26.41 -11.31
CA SER A 332 9.82 -27.10 -10.96
C SER A 332 8.66 -26.64 -11.85
N GLN A 333 7.56 -27.41 -11.88
CA GLN A 333 6.35 -26.98 -12.60
C GLN A 333 5.81 -25.65 -12.06
N SER A 334 5.83 -25.45 -10.74
CA SER A 334 5.44 -24.16 -10.16
C SER A 334 6.41 -23.02 -10.50
N ASP A 335 7.70 -23.30 -10.67
CA ASP A 335 8.66 -22.29 -11.15
C ASP A 335 8.29 -21.87 -12.58
N ASN A 336 7.93 -22.82 -13.45
CA ASN A 336 7.56 -22.54 -14.83
C ASN A 336 6.30 -21.66 -14.92
N GLU A 337 5.26 -21.96 -14.13
CA GLU A 337 4.03 -21.16 -14.07
C GLU A 337 4.29 -19.74 -13.56
N PHE A 338 5.15 -19.61 -12.53
CA PHE A 338 5.58 -18.32 -12.02
C PHE A 338 6.33 -17.51 -13.08
N ILE A 339 7.29 -18.14 -13.77
CA ILE A 339 8.06 -17.52 -14.86
C ILE A 339 7.14 -17.09 -16.01
N ASP A 340 6.21 -17.94 -16.43
CA ASP A 340 5.26 -17.63 -17.51
C ASP A 340 4.40 -16.42 -17.18
N SER A 341 3.95 -16.30 -15.92
CA SER A 341 3.20 -15.13 -15.47
C SER A 341 3.99 -13.83 -15.60
N ILE A 342 5.30 -13.85 -15.31
CA ILE A 342 6.18 -12.69 -15.42
C ILE A 342 6.44 -12.33 -16.90
N LEU A 343 6.73 -13.33 -17.74
CA LEU A 343 6.97 -13.12 -19.16
C LEU A 343 5.72 -12.58 -19.88
N GLU A 344 4.54 -13.09 -19.52
CA GLU A 344 3.27 -12.56 -20.02
C GLU A 344 3.05 -11.10 -19.57
N LEU A 345 3.33 -10.81 -18.30
CA LEU A 345 3.19 -9.46 -17.74
C LEU A 345 4.11 -8.44 -18.44
N PHE A 346 5.38 -8.78 -18.64
CA PHE A 346 6.34 -7.92 -19.34
C PHE A 346 5.96 -7.70 -20.80
N SER A 347 5.39 -8.71 -21.47
CA SER A 347 5.06 -8.61 -22.89
C SER A 347 3.70 -7.95 -23.18
N LYS A 348 2.72 -8.07 -22.28
CA LYS A 348 1.34 -7.64 -22.56
C LYS A 348 0.86 -6.46 -21.72
N ARG A 349 1.48 -6.18 -20.56
CA ARG A 349 0.91 -5.25 -19.58
C ARG A 349 1.84 -4.15 -19.10
N ALA A 350 3.15 -4.35 -19.12
CA ALA A 350 4.11 -3.33 -18.68
C ALA A 350 4.62 -2.50 -19.87
N SER A 351 4.87 -1.20 -19.64
CA SER A 351 5.53 -0.36 -20.64
C SER A 351 7.01 -0.78 -20.77
N PRO A 352 7.52 -1.03 -22.00
CA PRO A 352 8.94 -1.30 -22.21
C PRO A 352 9.83 -0.18 -21.70
N THR A 353 9.43 1.09 -21.90
CA THR A 353 10.13 2.27 -21.39
C THR A 353 10.15 2.26 -19.86
N SER A 354 9.00 2.04 -19.23
CA SER A 354 8.89 1.95 -17.76
C SER A 354 9.74 0.83 -17.16
N LEU A 355 9.84 -0.33 -17.81
CA LEU A 355 10.68 -1.43 -17.34
C LEU A 355 12.16 -1.02 -17.33
N VAL A 356 12.64 -0.38 -18.39
CA VAL A 356 14.03 0.09 -18.48
C VAL A 356 14.31 1.20 -17.47
N VAL A 357 13.40 2.18 -17.35
CA VAL A 357 13.53 3.25 -16.36
C VAL A 357 13.54 2.69 -14.94
N THR A 358 12.65 1.73 -14.63
CA THR A 358 12.62 1.07 -13.32
C THR A 358 13.95 0.38 -13.01
N PHE A 359 14.49 -0.38 -13.96
CA PHE A 359 15.75 -1.09 -13.79
C PHE A 359 16.90 -0.12 -13.50
N GLU A 360 17.03 0.94 -14.31
CA GLU A 360 18.07 1.95 -14.15
C GLU A 360 17.90 2.76 -12.85
N ALA A 361 16.66 3.12 -12.49
CA ALA A 361 16.37 3.81 -11.25
C ALA A 361 16.77 2.97 -10.02
N LEU A 362 16.51 1.65 -10.03
CA LEU A 362 16.97 0.74 -8.97
C LEU A 362 18.51 0.69 -8.88
N GLU A 363 19.22 0.69 -10.01
CA GLU A 363 20.69 0.73 -10.02
C GLU A 363 21.25 2.03 -9.45
N ARG A 364 20.67 3.17 -9.83
CA ARG A 364 21.05 4.48 -9.28
C ARG A 364 20.67 4.60 -7.80
N GLY A 365 19.48 4.15 -7.41
CA GLY A 365 18.98 4.17 -6.03
C GLY A 365 19.79 3.29 -5.07
N ARG A 366 20.33 2.17 -5.56
CA ARG A 366 21.27 1.32 -4.82
C ARG A 366 22.58 2.06 -4.48
N LYS A 367 23.05 2.93 -5.39
CA LYS A 367 24.28 3.74 -5.22
C LYS A 367 24.03 5.09 -4.56
N ALA A 368 22.77 5.51 -4.42
CA ALA A 368 22.42 6.79 -3.85
C ALA A 368 22.88 6.89 -2.38
N SER A 369 23.34 8.07 -1.98
CA SER A 369 23.83 8.36 -0.63
C SER A 369 22.71 8.70 0.36
N SER A 370 21.57 9.18 -0.14
CA SER A 370 20.45 9.66 0.68
C SER A 370 19.11 9.50 -0.02
N LEU A 371 18.02 9.50 0.78
CA LEU A 371 16.66 9.52 0.25
C LEU A 371 16.41 10.77 -0.59
N LYS A 372 16.92 11.93 -0.17
CA LYS A 372 16.77 13.19 -0.91
C LYS A 372 17.29 13.07 -2.35
N GLN A 373 18.47 12.46 -2.54
CA GLN A 373 19.03 12.24 -3.87
C GLN A 373 18.10 11.41 -4.76
N VAL A 374 17.45 10.39 -4.20
CA VAL A 374 16.50 9.57 -4.95
C VAL A 374 15.22 10.33 -5.24
N LEU A 375 14.66 11.07 -4.29
CA LEU A 375 13.43 11.85 -4.52
C LEU A 375 13.64 13.02 -5.50
N ASP A 376 14.84 13.61 -5.53
CA ASP A 376 15.21 14.60 -6.54
C ASP A 376 15.25 13.96 -7.95
N LEU A 377 15.81 12.74 -8.05
CA LEU A 377 15.76 11.94 -9.28
C LEU A 377 14.31 11.61 -9.63
N ASP A 378 13.49 11.23 -8.65
CA ASP A 378 12.11 10.86 -8.90
C ASP A 378 11.29 12.01 -9.47
N LYS A 379 11.51 13.21 -8.94
CA LYS A 379 10.92 14.44 -9.47
C LYS A 379 11.25 14.63 -10.96
N LEU A 380 12.52 14.43 -11.34
CA LEU A 380 12.96 14.54 -12.73
C LEU A 380 12.27 13.50 -13.62
N LEU A 381 12.31 12.23 -13.21
CA LEU A 381 11.80 11.09 -13.98
C LEU A 381 10.28 11.19 -14.16
N CYS A 382 9.52 11.41 -13.09
CA CYS A 382 8.06 11.53 -13.17
C CYS A 382 7.65 12.75 -14.01
N THR A 383 8.38 13.86 -13.94
CA THR A 383 8.11 15.03 -14.79
C THR A 383 8.37 14.73 -16.27
N LYS A 384 9.41 13.96 -16.63
CA LYS A 384 9.70 13.61 -18.02
C LYS A 384 8.72 12.56 -18.58
N LEU A 385 8.26 11.63 -17.74
CA LEU A 385 7.36 10.54 -18.13
C LEU A 385 5.90 10.99 -18.19
N VAL A 386 5.49 11.91 -17.31
CA VAL A 386 4.10 12.36 -17.29
C VAL A 386 3.76 13.10 -18.59
N GLY A 387 2.61 12.75 -19.17
CA GLY A 387 2.16 13.29 -20.45
C GLY A 387 2.77 12.61 -21.68
N GLN A 388 3.77 11.73 -21.51
CA GLN A 388 4.24 10.88 -22.61
C GLN A 388 3.16 9.88 -23.01
N HIS A 389 3.33 9.32 -24.22
CA HIS A 389 2.40 8.37 -24.80
C HIS A 389 2.04 7.22 -23.85
N ASP A 390 3.06 6.58 -23.25
CA ASP A 390 2.85 5.42 -22.38
C ASP A 390 2.11 5.76 -21.09
N PHE A 391 2.34 6.95 -20.54
CA PHE A 391 1.58 7.41 -19.37
C PHE A 391 0.10 7.57 -19.70
N VAL A 392 -0.21 8.29 -20.79
CA VAL A 392 -1.59 8.54 -21.20
C VAL A 392 -2.31 7.22 -21.52
N GLU A 393 -1.66 6.32 -22.25
CA GLU A 393 -2.21 5.03 -22.65
C GLU A 393 -2.36 4.08 -21.46
N GLY A 394 -1.38 4.01 -20.56
CA GLY A 394 -1.45 3.19 -19.36
C GLY A 394 -2.56 3.65 -18.41
N VAL A 395 -2.69 4.96 -18.18
CA VAL A 395 -3.80 5.53 -17.39
C VAL A 395 -5.15 5.21 -18.03
N ARG A 396 -5.26 5.32 -19.37
CA ARG A 396 -6.48 4.92 -20.09
C ARG A 396 -6.82 3.45 -19.81
N ALA A 397 -5.89 2.54 -20.11
CA ALA A 397 -6.09 1.09 -20.02
C ALA A 397 -6.40 0.60 -18.61
N VAL A 398 -5.78 1.19 -17.58
CA VAL A 398 -5.89 0.71 -16.19
C VAL A 398 -7.00 1.42 -15.40
N LEU A 399 -7.15 2.74 -15.57
CA LEU A 399 -7.96 3.57 -14.67
C LEU A 399 -9.23 4.16 -15.30
N VAL A 400 -9.22 4.37 -16.63
CA VAL A 400 -10.34 4.98 -17.36
C VAL A 400 -11.22 3.89 -17.98
N ASP A 401 -10.70 3.18 -18.99
CA ASP A 401 -11.43 2.16 -19.74
C ASP A 401 -11.38 0.81 -19.02
N LYS A 402 -10.34 0.59 -18.20
CA LYS A 402 -10.12 -0.61 -17.39
C LYS A 402 -10.07 -1.91 -18.21
N ASP A 403 -9.69 -1.82 -19.48
CA ASP A 403 -9.58 -2.97 -20.39
C ASP A 403 -8.34 -3.83 -20.15
N GLN A 404 -7.36 -3.30 -19.39
CA GLN A 404 -6.06 -3.93 -19.11
C GLN A 404 -5.25 -4.28 -20.37
N LYS A 405 -5.49 -3.57 -21.49
CA LYS A 405 -4.86 -3.80 -22.80
C LYS A 405 -4.18 -2.53 -23.31
N PRO A 406 -3.10 -2.07 -22.64
CA PRO A 406 -2.38 -0.89 -23.08
C PRO A 406 -1.67 -1.16 -24.42
N LYS A 407 -1.63 -0.14 -25.28
CA LYS A 407 -0.92 -0.13 -26.55
C LYS A 407 0.31 0.76 -26.48
N PHE A 408 1.29 0.40 -25.65
CA PHE A 408 2.49 1.20 -25.43
C PHE A 408 3.31 1.44 -26.70
N LYS A 409 4.13 2.51 -26.68
CA LYS A 409 5.06 2.88 -27.74
C LYS A 409 6.44 3.19 -27.15
N PRO A 410 7.46 2.39 -27.48
CA PRO A 410 7.41 1.21 -28.35
C PRO A 410 6.60 0.05 -27.75
N ALA A 411 6.19 -0.89 -28.60
CA ALA A 411 5.34 -2.01 -28.18
C ALA A 411 6.13 -3.11 -27.48
N THR A 412 7.42 -3.25 -27.82
CA THR A 412 8.30 -4.28 -27.30
C THR A 412 9.63 -3.71 -26.83
N LEU A 413 10.34 -4.44 -25.97
CA LEU A 413 11.71 -4.08 -25.54
C LEU A 413 12.72 -4.15 -26.69
N ASP A 414 12.43 -4.89 -27.78
CA ASP A 414 13.34 -5.01 -28.93
C ASP A 414 13.31 -3.80 -29.85
N GLU A 415 12.18 -3.09 -29.88
CA GLU A 415 12.03 -1.81 -30.59
C GLU A 415 12.65 -0.64 -29.83
N LEU A 416 12.99 -0.81 -28.54
CA LEU A 416 13.45 0.27 -27.68
C LEU A 416 14.98 0.46 -27.76
N ASN A 417 15.43 1.67 -28.08
CA ASN A 417 16.83 2.06 -27.94
C ASN A 417 17.13 2.42 -26.48
N VAL A 418 17.58 1.44 -25.69
CA VAL A 418 17.84 1.57 -24.25
C VAL A 418 18.82 2.72 -23.93
N HIS A 419 19.91 2.86 -24.71
CA HIS A 419 20.89 3.90 -24.46
C HIS A 419 20.30 5.31 -24.67
N GLN A 420 19.47 5.47 -25.71
CA GLN A 420 18.77 6.73 -25.95
C GLN A 420 17.77 7.04 -24.83
N VAL A 421 16.99 6.06 -24.38
CA VAL A 421 16.05 6.23 -23.25
C VAL A 421 16.78 6.68 -21.99
N ILE A 422 17.89 6.03 -21.63
CA ILE A 422 18.66 6.40 -20.45
C ILE A 422 19.16 7.84 -20.60
N LYS A 423 19.76 8.18 -21.74
CA LYS A 423 20.27 9.53 -21.99
C LYS A 423 19.18 10.60 -21.95
N GLU A 424 18.02 10.36 -22.55
CA GLU A 424 16.95 11.37 -22.63
C GLU A 424 16.19 11.52 -21.31
N ILE A 425 16.06 10.44 -20.54
CA ILE A 425 15.26 10.44 -19.32
C ILE A 425 16.12 10.79 -18.09
N PHE A 426 17.35 10.29 -18.00
CA PHE A 426 18.15 10.44 -16.78
C PHE A 426 19.21 11.54 -16.84
N ASP A 427 19.64 11.92 -18.05
CA ASP A 427 20.62 13.00 -18.27
C ASP A 427 19.91 14.23 -18.86
#